data_AF-A0A963PV20-F1
#
_entry.id   AF-A0A963PV20-F1
#
_cell.length_a   1.000
_cell.length_b   1.000
_cell.length_c   1.000
_cell.angle_alpha   90.00
_cell.angle_beta   90.00
_cell.angle_gamma   90.00
#
_symmetry.space_group_name_H-M   'P 1'
#
loop_
_entity.id
_entity.type
_entity.pdbx_description
1 polymer ?
#
loop_
_entity_poly.entity_id
_entity_poly.type
_entity_poly.pdbx_seq_one_letter_code
_entity_poly.pdbx_strand_id
1 'polypeptide(L)'
;MINMQPEGRYVNRPEDFVLAPGIQALVRSFRARGYLPIVVTNQAGVAHGFLTQQDLDSIHDKMLRLFKRSGASLCSIYECTEKDGPMRKPEPGMLLQAQRDWDIDMDNSILIGDQITDIQAGRAAGVGVNILIESGGVGKVLELLR
;
A
#
# COMPACT_ATOMS: atom_id res chain seq x y z
N MET A 1 -0.19 3.74 -4.18
CA MET A 1 -1.28 4.60 -3.66
C MET A 1 -2.57 3.84 -3.30
N ILE A 2 -2.98 3.80 -2.02
CA ILE A 2 -4.27 3.22 -1.57
C ILE A 2 -5.35 4.28 -1.26
N ASN A 3 -4.91 5.49 -0.93
CA ASN A 3 -5.75 6.63 -0.58
C ASN A 3 -5.51 7.80 -1.55
N MET A 4 -6.42 8.75 -1.64
CA MET A 4 -6.15 10.04 -2.24
C MET A 4 -5.21 10.82 -1.31
N GLN A 5 -4.10 11.33 -1.84
CA GLN A 5 -3.28 12.29 -1.10
C GLN A 5 -3.89 13.69 -1.24
N PRO A 6 -4.18 14.40 -0.14
CA PRO A 6 -4.53 15.81 -0.19
C PRO A 6 -3.33 16.63 -0.68
N GLU A 7 -3.58 17.66 -1.47
CA GLU A 7 -2.50 18.54 -1.94
C GLU A 7 -1.79 19.21 -0.77
N GLY A 8 -0.45 19.13 -0.76
CA GLY A 8 0.41 19.85 0.17
C GLY A 8 0.38 19.35 1.63
N ARG A 9 -0.32 18.25 1.96
CA ARG A 9 -0.34 17.71 3.33
C ARG A 9 -0.46 16.19 3.42
N TYR A 10 0.04 15.66 4.52
CA TYR A 10 -0.11 14.25 4.87
C TYR A 10 -1.54 13.92 5.34
N VAL A 11 -1.94 12.66 5.17
CA VAL A 11 -3.16 12.11 5.78
C VAL A 11 -2.86 11.80 7.24
N ASN A 12 -3.09 12.78 8.11
CA ASN A 12 -2.79 12.68 9.54
C ASN A 12 -4.02 12.37 10.40
N ARG A 13 -5.21 12.33 9.79
CA ARG A 13 -6.47 12.07 10.50
C ARG A 13 -7.31 11.03 9.76
N PRO A 14 -8.09 10.20 10.48
CA PRO A 14 -9.03 9.26 9.86
C PRO A 14 -9.96 9.91 8.85
N GLU A 15 -10.42 11.15 9.06
CA GLU A 15 -11.35 11.85 8.17
C GLU A 15 -10.71 12.17 6.80
N ASP A 16 -9.41 12.42 6.78
CA ASP A 16 -8.63 12.73 5.58
C ASP A 16 -8.39 11.48 4.71
N PHE A 17 -8.56 10.28 5.27
CA PHE A 17 -8.40 9.04 4.54
C PHE A 17 -9.59 8.81 3.60
N VAL A 18 -9.36 8.99 2.30
CA VAL A 18 -10.30 8.70 1.22
C VAL A 18 -9.67 7.66 0.31
N LEU A 19 -10.37 6.57 -0.02
CA LEU A 19 -9.85 5.54 -0.91
C LEU A 19 -9.62 6.09 -2.32
N ALA A 20 -8.53 5.68 -2.95
CA ALA A 20 -8.25 6.03 -4.33
C ALA A 20 -9.36 5.46 -5.27
N PRO A 21 -9.85 6.24 -6.25
CA PRO A 21 -10.86 5.75 -7.20
C PRO A 21 -10.44 4.44 -7.87
N GLY A 22 -11.35 3.45 -7.86
CA GLY A 22 -11.10 2.14 -8.47
C GLY A 22 -10.30 1.14 -7.62
N ILE A 23 -9.68 1.55 -6.49
CA ILE A 23 -8.83 0.65 -5.69
C ILE A 23 -9.56 -0.58 -5.17
N GLN A 24 -10.82 -0.43 -4.76
CA GLN A 24 -11.63 -1.57 -4.30
C GLN A 24 -11.93 -2.56 -5.42
N ALA A 25 -12.17 -2.06 -6.64
CA ALA A 25 -12.40 -2.90 -7.81
C ALA A 25 -11.13 -3.65 -8.22
N LEU A 26 -9.98 -2.95 -8.19
CA LEU A 26 -8.67 -3.54 -8.40
C LEU A 26 -8.42 -4.69 -7.40
N VAL A 27 -8.49 -4.40 -6.10
CA VAL A 27 -8.25 -5.40 -5.05
C VAL A 27 -9.18 -6.61 -5.21
N ARG A 28 -10.48 -6.38 -5.42
CA ARG A 28 -11.44 -7.48 -5.64
C ARG A 28 -11.09 -8.33 -6.85
N SER A 29 -10.67 -7.71 -7.96
CA SER A 29 -10.27 -8.43 -9.17
C SER A 29 -9.02 -9.30 -8.93
N PHE A 30 -8.00 -8.75 -8.27
CA PHE A 30 -6.78 -9.49 -7.95
C PHE A 30 -7.03 -10.65 -6.97
N ARG A 31 -7.89 -10.45 -5.96
CA ARG A 31 -8.33 -11.56 -5.09
C ARG A 31 -9.02 -12.67 -5.87
N ALA A 32 -9.91 -12.34 -6.80
CA ALA A 32 -10.60 -13.33 -7.62
C ALA A 32 -9.64 -14.13 -8.52
N ARG A 33 -8.46 -13.57 -8.81
CA ARG A 33 -7.37 -14.21 -9.56
C ARG A 33 -6.39 -14.98 -8.66
N GLY A 34 -6.63 -15.07 -7.35
CA GLY A 34 -5.80 -15.79 -6.40
C GLY A 34 -4.64 -15.00 -5.78
N TYR A 35 -4.54 -13.69 -6.03
CA TYR A 35 -3.50 -12.85 -5.42
C TYR A 35 -3.84 -12.49 -3.97
N LEU A 36 -2.78 -12.23 -3.19
CA LEU A 36 -2.85 -11.71 -1.83
C LEU A 36 -2.70 -10.17 -1.84
N PRO A 37 -3.77 -9.38 -1.63
CA PRO A 37 -3.65 -7.93 -1.60
C PRO A 37 -3.04 -7.49 -0.26
N ILE A 38 -1.82 -7.00 -0.31
CA ILE A 38 -1.05 -6.54 0.85
C ILE A 38 -0.70 -5.06 0.66
N VAL A 39 -0.77 -4.30 1.75
CA VAL A 39 -0.38 -2.88 1.77
C VAL A 39 1.00 -2.75 2.39
N VAL A 40 1.89 -2.00 1.74
CA VAL A 40 3.20 -1.59 2.29
C VAL A 40 3.32 -0.06 2.28
N THR A 41 3.48 0.58 3.44
CA THR A 41 3.33 2.04 3.55
C THR A 41 4.35 2.72 4.48
N ASN A 42 4.89 3.86 4.04
CA ASN A 42 5.77 4.68 4.87
C ASN A 42 4.91 5.72 5.60
N GLN A 43 4.95 5.75 6.93
CA GLN A 43 4.14 6.59 7.82
C GLN A 43 5.02 7.46 8.74
N ALA A 44 5.98 8.18 8.16
CA ALA A 44 6.90 9.03 8.91
C ALA A 44 6.21 10.15 9.71
N GLY A 45 4.94 10.44 9.44
CA GLY A 45 4.17 11.39 10.25
C GLY A 45 4.17 11.03 11.73
N VAL A 46 4.26 9.75 12.09
CA VAL A 46 4.42 9.30 13.48
C VAL A 46 5.76 9.75 14.06
N ALA A 47 6.89 9.46 13.39
CA ALA A 47 8.21 9.92 13.85
C ALA A 47 8.41 11.45 13.78
N HIS A 48 7.58 12.17 13.03
CA HIS A 48 7.55 13.63 13.02
C HIS A 48 6.58 14.23 14.04
N GLY A 49 5.81 13.41 14.76
CA GLY A 49 4.81 13.88 15.75
C GLY A 49 3.58 14.52 15.12
N PHE A 50 3.34 14.32 13.82
CA PHE A 50 2.15 14.82 13.12
C PHE A 50 0.89 13.99 13.43
N LEU A 51 1.07 12.74 13.83
CA LEU A 51 0.03 11.84 14.32
C LEU A 51 0.62 10.87 15.34
N THR A 52 -0.21 10.35 16.24
CA THR A 52 0.18 9.28 17.17
C THR A 52 0.06 7.91 16.50
N GLN A 53 0.66 6.87 17.10
CA GLN A 53 0.42 5.49 16.64
C GLN A 53 -1.08 5.14 16.69
N GLN A 54 -1.79 5.60 17.72
CA GLN A 54 -3.23 5.37 17.86
C GLN A 54 -4.07 6.02 16.75
N ASP A 55 -3.66 7.21 16.28
CA ASP A 55 -4.30 7.86 15.14
C ASP A 55 -4.07 7.07 13.85
N LEU A 56 -2.85 6.54 13.66
CA LEU A 56 -2.50 5.69 12.52
C LEU A 56 -3.31 4.38 12.54
N ASP A 57 -3.39 3.74 13.69
CA ASP A 57 -4.20 2.53 13.88
C ASP A 57 -5.68 2.80 13.53
N SER A 58 -6.21 3.97 13.93
CA SER A 58 -7.57 4.38 13.60
C SER A 58 -7.80 4.59 12.09
N ILE A 59 -6.79 5.09 11.38
CA ILE A 59 -6.80 5.21 9.91
C ILE A 59 -6.80 3.81 9.26
N HIS A 60 -5.95 2.90 9.73
CA HIS A 60 -5.87 1.52 9.23
C HIS A 60 -7.15 0.74 9.49
N ASP A 61 -7.76 0.92 10.65
CA ASP A 61 -9.07 0.39 10.97
C ASP A 61 -10.18 0.89 10.03
N LYS A 62 -10.19 2.19 9.73
CA LYS A 62 -11.12 2.77 8.75
C LYS A 62 -10.90 2.14 7.37
N MET A 63 -9.65 2.02 6.94
CA MET A 63 -9.27 1.42 5.67
C MET A 63 -9.78 -0.03 5.56
N LEU A 64 -9.46 -0.88 6.55
CA LEU A 64 -9.90 -2.28 6.60
C LEU A 64 -11.43 -2.40 6.55
N ARG A 65 -12.16 -1.56 7.30
CA ARG A 65 -13.64 -1.52 7.26
C ARG A 65 -14.18 -1.19 5.87
N LEU A 66 -13.59 -0.21 5.18
CA LEU A 66 -14.03 0.19 3.84
C LEU A 66 -13.80 -0.93 2.80
N PHE A 67 -12.65 -1.61 2.86
CA PHE A 67 -12.36 -2.75 1.98
C PHE A 67 -13.24 -3.96 2.28
N LYS A 68 -13.48 -4.28 3.56
CA LYS A 68 -14.37 -5.37 3.97
C LYS A 68 -15.80 -5.17 3.46
N ARG A 69 -16.33 -3.93 3.53
CA ARG A 69 -17.68 -3.60 3.06
C ARG A 69 -17.88 -3.77 1.55
N SER A 70 -16.81 -3.71 0.75
CA SER A 70 -16.85 -3.85 -0.72
C SER A 70 -16.48 -5.26 -1.22
N GLY A 71 -16.33 -6.23 -0.32
CA GLY A 71 -15.88 -7.59 -0.66
C GLY A 71 -14.42 -7.64 -1.13
N ALA A 72 -13.65 -6.59 -0.86
CA ALA A 72 -12.28 -6.39 -1.34
C ALA A 72 -11.26 -6.47 -0.20
N SER A 73 -11.40 -7.44 0.71
CA SER A 73 -10.59 -7.52 1.93
C SER A 73 -9.08 -7.53 1.65
N LEU A 74 -8.32 -6.73 2.40
CA LEU A 74 -6.86 -6.80 2.44
C LEU A 74 -6.41 -8.00 3.29
N CYS A 75 -5.23 -8.56 2.99
CA CYS A 75 -4.63 -9.62 3.79
C CYS A 75 -3.87 -9.04 5.00
N SER A 76 -2.96 -8.11 4.73
CA SER A 76 -2.13 -7.46 5.75
C SER A 76 -1.77 -6.03 5.35
N ILE A 77 -1.38 -5.25 6.36
CA ILE A 77 -0.76 -3.94 6.22
C ILE A 77 0.59 -4.03 6.91
N TYR A 78 1.65 -3.66 6.20
CA TYR A 78 2.98 -3.44 6.74
C TYR A 78 3.26 -1.94 6.66
N GLU A 79 3.68 -1.38 7.78
CA GLU A 79 3.97 0.04 7.92
C GLU A 79 5.37 0.27 8.46
N CYS A 80 5.98 1.38 8.05
CA CYS A 80 7.20 1.88 8.66
C CYS A 80 6.96 3.31 9.16
N THR A 81 7.01 3.48 10.47
CA THR A 81 6.82 4.78 11.14
C THR A 81 8.13 5.55 11.35
N GLU A 82 9.26 4.87 11.18
CA GLU A 82 10.62 5.42 11.34
C GLU A 82 11.03 6.34 10.16
N LYS A 83 12.02 7.20 10.41
CA LYS A 83 12.55 8.17 9.43
C LYS A 83 13.47 7.53 8.41
N ASP A 84 14.14 6.48 8.80
CA ASP A 84 15.11 5.69 8.04
C ASP A 84 15.10 4.24 8.54
N GLY A 85 15.88 3.39 7.89
CA GLY A 85 16.03 1.98 8.27
C GLY A 85 15.50 1.00 7.22
N PRO A 86 15.78 -0.31 7.42
CA PRO A 86 15.56 -1.34 6.41
C PRO A 86 14.08 -1.56 6.09
N MET A 87 13.18 -1.14 6.98
CA MET A 87 11.73 -1.24 6.77
C MET A 87 11.18 -0.07 5.97
N ARG A 88 11.95 1.00 5.77
CA ARG A 88 11.48 2.19 5.07
C ARG A 88 11.80 2.12 3.59
N LYS A 89 10.78 2.19 2.74
CA LYS A 89 10.99 2.31 1.27
C LYS A 89 11.88 3.53 0.99
N PRO A 90 12.94 3.40 0.18
CA PRO A 90 13.16 2.39 -0.87
C PRO A 90 13.77 1.05 -0.40
N GLU A 91 14.06 0.86 0.87
CA GLU A 91 14.50 -0.45 1.37
C GLU A 91 13.37 -1.49 1.29
N PRO A 92 13.69 -2.76 0.99
CA PRO A 92 12.69 -3.79 0.72
C PRO A 92 12.12 -4.47 1.98
N GLY A 93 12.48 -4.03 3.19
CA GLY A 93 12.22 -4.78 4.43
C GLY A 93 10.75 -5.14 4.66
N MET A 94 9.81 -4.22 4.43
CA MET A 94 8.37 -4.49 4.52
C MET A 94 7.91 -5.58 3.53
N LEU A 95 8.44 -5.56 2.31
CA LEU A 95 8.10 -6.55 1.28
C LEU A 95 8.68 -7.92 1.61
N LEU A 96 9.93 -7.97 2.06
CA LEU A 96 10.58 -9.22 2.49
C LEU A 96 9.92 -9.79 3.75
N GLN A 97 9.39 -8.94 4.62
CA GLN A 97 8.58 -9.39 5.75
C GLN A 97 7.26 -10.01 5.27
N ALA A 98 6.53 -9.31 4.40
CA ALA A 98 5.32 -9.84 3.80
C ALA A 98 5.56 -11.19 3.10
N GLN A 99 6.68 -11.32 2.39
CA GLN A 99 7.09 -12.57 1.75
C GLN A 99 7.19 -13.72 2.74
N ARG A 100 7.83 -13.52 3.90
CA ARG A 100 8.01 -14.55 4.92
C ARG A 100 6.69 -14.92 5.61
N ASP A 101 5.87 -13.92 5.93
CA ASP A 101 4.63 -14.13 6.69
C ASP A 101 3.55 -14.84 5.85
N TRP A 102 3.57 -14.67 4.53
CA TRP A 102 2.55 -15.15 3.60
C TRP A 102 3.04 -16.14 2.55
N ASP A 103 4.32 -16.54 2.60
CA ASP A 103 4.97 -17.42 1.61
C ASP A 103 4.76 -16.94 0.16
N ILE A 104 5.10 -15.66 -0.08
CA ILE A 104 4.81 -14.98 -1.35
C ILE A 104 5.85 -15.35 -2.41
N ASP A 105 5.37 -15.72 -3.60
CA ASP A 105 6.20 -15.73 -4.80
C ASP A 105 6.39 -14.30 -5.33
N MET A 106 7.57 -13.73 -5.05
CA MET A 106 7.91 -12.36 -5.43
C MET A 106 8.03 -12.19 -6.95
N ASP A 107 8.56 -13.18 -7.66
CA ASP A 107 8.77 -13.09 -9.12
C ASP A 107 7.41 -13.03 -9.85
N ASN A 108 6.38 -13.70 -9.31
CA ASN A 108 5.01 -13.61 -9.81
C ASN A 108 4.15 -12.54 -9.11
N SER A 109 4.76 -11.63 -8.35
CA SER A 109 4.06 -10.54 -7.67
C SER A 109 4.05 -9.24 -8.48
N ILE A 110 3.09 -8.37 -8.14
CA ILE A 110 2.91 -7.06 -8.75
C ILE A 110 2.92 -5.99 -7.66
N LEU A 111 3.86 -5.06 -7.74
CA LEU A 111 3.91 -3.87 -6.89
C LEU A 111 3.34 -2.68 -7.65
N ILE A 112 2.39 -1.98 -7.02
CA ILE A 112 1.73 -0.79 -7.58
C ILE A 112 1.97 0.38 -6.62
N GLY A 113 2.77 1.35 -7.07
CA GLY A 113 3.20 2.50 -6.28
C GLY A 113 3.01 3.82 -7.02
N ASP A 114 3.03 4.91 -6.28
CA ASP A 114 2.97 6.28 -6.81
C ASP A 114 4.28 7.04 -6.62
N GLN A 115 5.22 6.45 -5.89
CA GLN A 115 6.54 7.01 -5.67
C GLN A 115 7.61 6.12 -6.29
N ILE A 116 8.69 6.74 -6.76
CA ILE A 116 9.87 6.02 -7.25
C ILE A 116 10.44 5.09 -6.18
N THR A 117 10.35 5.48 -4.91
CA THR A 117 10.78 4.67 -3.76
C THR A 117 10.00 3.36 -3.65
N ASP A 118 8.73 3.32 -4.06
CA ASP A 118 7.95 2.07 -4.10
C ASP A 118 8.56 1.09 -5.11
N ILE A 119 8.88 1.59 -6.30
CA ILE A 119 9.46 0.81 -7.41
C ILE A 119 10.85 0.32 -7.07
N GLN A 120 11.65 1.14 -6.39
CA GLN A 120 12.97 0.74 -5.90
C GLN A 120 12.87 -0.40 -4.89
N ALA A 121 11.95 -0.28 -3.91
CA ALA A 121 11.72 -1.33 -2.93
C ALA A 121 11.24 -2.63 -3.57
N GLY A 122 10.30 -2.55 -4.52
CA GLY A 122 9.79 -3.71 -5.25
C GLY A 122 10.88 -4.44 -6.03
N ARG A 123 11.72 -3.70 -6.78
CA ARG A 123 12.86 -4.27 -7.49
C ARG A 123 13.88 -4.90 -6.54
N ALA A 124 14.22 -4.22 -5.45
CA ALA A 124 15.16 -4.74 -4.45
C ALA A 124 14.63 -6.01 -3.75
N ALA A 125 13.31 -6.15 -3.62
CA ALA A 125 12.67 -7.32 -3.07
C ALA A 125 12.45 -8.45 -4.09
N GLY A 126 12.82 -8.25 -5.36
CA GLY A 126 12.63 -9.25 -6.43
C GLY A 126 11.19 -9.34 -6.95
N VAL A 127 10.38 -8.28 -6.82
CA VAL A 127 9.03 -8.25 -7.40
C VAL A 127 9.11 -8.22 -8.93
N GLY A 128 8.49 -9.18 -9.62
CA GLY A 128 8.59 -9.31 -11.07
C GLY A 128 7.98 -8.14 -11.85
N VAL A 129 6.83 -7.62 -11.41
CA VAL A 129 6.16 -6.48 -12.07
C VAL A 129 6.07 -5.28 -11.13
N ASN A 130 6.58 -4.13 -11.56
CA ASN A 130 6.56 -2.89 -10.78
C ASN A 130 5.92 -1.78 -11.62
N ILE A 131 4.78 -1.27 -11.16
CA ILE A 131 3.96 -0.28 -11.87
C ILE A 131 3.97 1.02 -11.08
N LEU A 132 4.53 2.06 -11.70
CA LEU A 132 4.42 3.43 -11.21
C LEU A 132 3.17 4.07 -11.80
N ILE A 133 2.31 4.59 -10.94
CA ILE A 133 1.10 5.33 -11.33
C ILE A 133 1.16 6.75 -10.81
N GLU A 134 0.54 7.67 -11.54
CA GLU A 134 0.23 8.99 -10.98
C GLU A 134 -0.85 8.86 -9.90
N SER A 135 -0.89 9.81 -8.95
CA SER A 135 -1.94 9.88 -7.94
C SER A 135 -3.33 9.84 -8.58
N GLY A 136 -4.14 8.84 -8.22
CA GLY A 136 -5.46 8.60 -8.80
C GLY A 136 -5.48 7.71 -10.06
N GLY A 137 -4.32 7.27 -10.57
CA GLY A 137 -4.20 6.43 -11.76
C GLY A 137 -4.59 4.94 -11.59
N VAL A 138 -5.12 4.56 -10.43
CA VAL A 138 -5.41 3.16 -10.06
C VAL A 138 -6.38 2.49 -11.05
N GLY A 139 -7.36 3.22 -11.57
CA GLY A 139 -8.34 2.69 -12.53
C GLY A 139 -7.71 2.15 -13.82
N LYS A 140 -6.58 2.72 -14.25
CA LYS A 140 -5.88 2.31 -15.48
C LYS A 140 -5.10 1.00 -15.31
N VAL A 141 -4.80 0.59 -14.08
CA VAL A 141 -4.00 -0.62 -13.82
C VAL A 141 -4.70 -1.89 -14.31
N LEU A 142 -6.03 -1.96 -14.18
CA LEU A 142 -6.81 -3.08 -14.71
C LEU A 142 -6.79 -3.17 -16.24
N GLU A 143 -6.47 -2.09 -16.94
CA GLU A 143 -6.33 -2.07 -18.40
C GLU A 143 -4.95 -2.55 -18.84
N LEU A 144 -3.92 -2.28 -18.02
CA LEU A 144 -2.54 -2.69 -18.26
C LEU A 144 -2.29 -4.17 -17.98
N LEU A 145 -3.07 -4.78 -17.08
CA LEU A 145 -2.89 -6.15 -16.59
C LEU A 145 -4.02 -7.09 -17.05
N ARG A 146 -4.49 -6.89 -18.29
CA ARG A 146 -5.44 -7.77 -18.97
C ARG A 146 -4.74 -8.94 -19.64
#